data_AF-A0A370JYB7-F1
#
_entry.id   AF-A0A370JYB7-F1
#
_cell.length_a   1.000
_cell.length_b   1.000
_cell.length_c   1.000
_cell.angle_alpha   90.00
_cell.angle_beta   90.00
_cell.angle_gamma   90.00
#
_symmetry.space_group_name_H-M   'P 1'
#
loop_
_entity.id
_entity.type
_entity.pdbx_description
1 polymer ?
#
loop_
_entity_poly.entity_id
_entity_poly.type
_entity_poly.pdbx_seq_one_letter_code
_entity_poly.pdbx_strand_id
1 'polypeptide(L)'
;MRLYWEQPYQSSFEARVLRAWSEDGAHYAVLDQTLFYPSGGGQACDRGSLEGVPVLEVKEVQGEVVHRLARPLQTGQRVLGQLDWPWRYRQMQRHTAEHILGQAFLRAAGWRVQAVNMTGALATIDLDGEPAEAIVQQAEHLANQAVYANAEVRAYFIQEAEVPQHGLRRAPRVGGLLRVVEVVGWDKVACGGLHVARSGEAGPIKIVRFERYKGGTRVYFVAGWEALELFEQEHRLLKRLGERFSSGPLEVEKPIARLREAFYQLKGENARLKDELAEQIVRSLLGEFPGRTIAAQVPEAVLEAVGKRLAEWPGVLALLVAQEEERVRYALLKHPSRQENLDALWEAVLRPLGARGGGALVKLGVLGVAPHRALEAFRTYLERR
;
A
#
# COMPACT_ATOMS: atom_id res chain seq x y z
N MET A 1 42.15 7.02 2.93
CA MET A 1 41.68 7.14 4.33
C MET A 1 40.16 7.19 4.37
N ARG A 2 39.54 6.54 5.35
CA ARG A 2 38.08 6.39 5.48
C ARG A 2 37.54 7.35 6.55
N LEU A 3 37.48 8.64 6.23
CA LEU A 3 37.09 9.69 7.19
C LEU A 3 35.69 9.48 7.77
N TYR A 4 34.78 8.81 7.06
CA TYR A 4 33.42 8.55 7.54
C TYR A 4 33.35 7.75 8.84
N TRP A 5 34.37 6.96 9.19
CA TRP A 5 34.43 6.26 10.48
C TRP A 5 35.01 7.12 11.60
N GLU A 6 35.94 8.01 11.28
CA GLU A 6 36.63 8.87 12.24
C GLU A 6 35.81 10.12 12.59
N GLN A 7 35.16 10.70 11.58
CA GLN A 7 34.50 12.00 11.64
C GLN A 7 33.08 11.91 11.06
N PRO A 8 32.20 11.01 11.58
CA PRO A 8 30.90 10.70 10.97
C PRO A 8 29.93 11.90 10.90
N TYR A 9 30.16 12.93 11.72
CA TYR A 9 29.37 14.16 11.80
C TYR A 9 29.85 15.29 10.90
N GLN A 10 30.97 15.13 10.21
CA GLN A 10 31.36 16.12 9.22
C GLN A 10 30.59 15.91 7.92
N SER A 11 30.24 17.02 7.28
CA SER A 11 29.50 17.06 6.02
C SER A 11 30.32 17.61 4.85
N SER A 12 31.51 18.14 5.11
CA SER A 12 32.44 18.62 4.09
C SER A 12 33.87 18.22 4.41
N PHE A 13 34.69 18.03 3.37
CA PHE A 13 36.10 17.67 3.49
C PHE A 13 36.88 18.08 2.25
N GLU A 14 38.19 18.29 2.38
CA GLU A 14 39.08 18.43 1.24
C GLU A 14 39.76 17.08 0.94
N ALA A 15 39.97 16.78 -0.33
CA ALA A 15 40.71 15.60 -0.76
C ALA A 15 41.50 15.84 -2.04
N ARG A 16 42.46 14.97 -2.31
CA ARG A 16 43.15 14.88 -3.61
C ARG A 16 42.64 13.66 -4.38
N VAL A 17 42.33 13.87 -5.66
CA VAL A 17 41.98 12.79 -6.59
C VAL A 17 43.23 11.97 -6.89
N LEU A 18 43.27 10.72 -6.42
CA LEU A 18 44.38 9.80 -6.69
C LEU A 18 44.30 9.21 -8.10
N ARG A 19 43.08 8.89 -8.54
CA ARG A 19 42.82 8.29 -9.84
C ARG A 19 41.45 8.70 -10.33
N ALA A 20 41.37 9.20 -11.56
CA ALA A 20 40.13 9.42 -12.26
C ALA A 20 40.15 8.76 -13.64
N TRP A 21 39.04 8.16 -14.04
CA TRP A 21 38.91 7.52 -15.35
C TRP A 21 37.46 7.60 -15.84
N SER A 22 37.27 7.36 -17.13
CA SER A 22 35.95 7.22 -17.73
C SER A 22 35.86 5.91 -18.48
N GLU A 23 34.76 5.19 -18.32
CA GLU A 23 34.51 3.88 -18.93
C GLU A 23 33.02 3.79 -19.26
N ASP A 24 32.69 3.37 -20.48
CA ASP A 24 31.31 3.23 -20.97
C ASP A 24 30.41 4.45 -20.74
N GLY A 25 30.97 5.66 -20.85
CA GLY A 25 30.25 6.92 -20.64
C GLY A 25 29.99 7.27 -19.17
N ALA A 26 30.50 6.49 -18.21
CA ALA A 26 30.51 6.80 -16.79
C ALA A 26 31.87 7.36 -16.35
N HIS A 27 31.86 8.23 -15.34
CA HIS A 27 33.06 8.85 -14.78
C HIS A 27 33.31 8.35 -13.37
N TYR A 28 34.56 8.07 -13.02
CA TYR A 28 34.92 7.50 -11.72
C TYR A 28 36.11 8.23 -11.10
N ALA A 29 36.14 8.29 -9.77
CA ALA A 29 37.26 8.82 -9.02
C ALA A 29 37.53 8.05 -7.72
N VAL A 30 38.81 7.89 -7.39
CA VAL A 30 39.32 7.45 -6.08
C VAL A 30 40.06 8.62 -5.45
N LEU A 31 39.83 8.83 -4.15
CA LEU A 31 40.37 9.94 -3.37
C LEU A 31 41.36 9.42 -2.31
N ASP A 32 42.30 10.27 -1.90
CA ASP A 32 43.23 9.98 -0.80
C ASP A 32 42.52 9.86 0.55
N GLN A 33 41.44 10.62 0.74
CA GLN A 33 40.53 10.54 1.88
C GLN A 33 39.09 10.84 1.45
N THR A 34 38.11 10.24 2.11
CA THR A 34 36.69 10.50 1.78
C THR A 34 35.77 10.39 2.99
N LEU A 35 34.83 11.32 3.10
CA LEU A 35 33.67 11.21 3.98
C LEU A 35 32.53 10.41 3.34
N PHE A 36 32.55 10.08 2.05
CA PHE A 36 31.46 9.30 1.44
C PHE A 36 31.51 7.83 1.87
N TYR A 37 30.43 7.35 2.48
CA TYR A 37 30.21 5.95 2.80
C TYR A 37 29.70 5.20 1.57
N PRO A 38 30.37 4.11 1.14
CA PRO A 38 29.98 3.36 -0.04
C PRO A 38 28.68 2.57 0.18
N SER A 39 28.64 1.68 1.16
CA SER A 39 27.46 0.94 1.63
C SER A 39 27.96 -0.12 2.60
N GLY A 40 27.06 -0.69 3.41
CA GLY A 40 27.42 -1.76 4.33
C GLY A 40 26.42 -1.89 5.47
N GLY A 41 26.32 -3.10 6.05
CA GLY A 41 25.36 -3.37 7.13
C GLY A 41 23.89 -3.15 6.74
N GLY A 42 23.56 -3.14 5.43
CA GLY A 42 22.22 -2.82 4.93
C GLY A 42 21.95 -1.32 4.75
N GLN A 43 22.89 -0.44 5.09
CA GLN A 43 22.80 1.01 4.88
C GLN A 43 23.18 1.39 3.44
N ALA A 44 22.37 2.27 2.84
CA ALA A 44 22.61 2.83 1.51
C ALA A 44 23.85 3.73 1.46
N CYS A 45 24.39 3.90 0.25
CA CYS A 45 25.49 4.83 -0.04
C CYS A 45 25.14 6.29 0.29
N ASP A 46 26.15 7.12 0.51
CA ASP A 46 25.94 8.55 0.57
C ASP A 46 25.71 9.20 -0.77
N ARG A 47 25.19 10.42 -0.69
CA ARG A 47 24.94 11.34 -1.79
C ARG A 47 25.67 12.65 -1.51
N GLY A 48 25.89 13.43 -2.56
CA GLY A 48 26.58 14.71 -2.44
C GLY A 48 27.29 15.12 -3.72
N SER A 49 28.36 15.90 -3.57
CA SER A 49 29.17 16.36 -4.68
C SER A 49 30.67 16.40 -4.33
N LEU A 50 31.49 16.33 -5.37
CA LEU A 50 32.94 16.58 -5.33
C LEU A 50 33.22 17.73 -6.29
N GLU A 51 33.69 18.87 -5.77
CA GLU A 51 33.91 20.10 -6.54
C GLU A 51 32.66 20.54 -7.34
N GLY A 52 31.48 20.45 -6.72
CA GLY A 52 30.19 20.74 -7.37
C GLY A 52 29.79 19.73 -8.45
N VAL A 53 30.55 18.65 -8.67
CA VAL A 53 30.16 17.52 -9.52
C VAL A 53 29.33 16.53 -8.71
N PRO A 54 28.08 16.23 -9.11
CA PRO A 54 27.26 15.24 -8.42
C PRO A 54 27.92 13.86 -8.35
N VAL A 55 27.92 13.29 -7.15
CA VAL A 55 28.28 11.89 -6.92
C VAL A 55 27.02 11.05 -7.07
N LEU A 56 27.00 10.19 -8.08
CA LEU A 56 25.85 9.38 -8.48
C LEU A 56 25.80 8.03 -7.77
N GLU A 57 26.94 7.52 -7.34
CA GLU A 57 27.07 6.26 -6.61
C GLU A 57 28.42 6.21 -5.89
N VAL A 58 28.50 5.51 -4.77
CA VAL A 58 29.74 5.24 -4.05
C VAL A 58 29.81 3.74 -3.78
N LYS A 59 30.93 3.10 -4.12
CA LYS A 59 31.14 1.66 -3.95
C LYS A 59 32.51 1.36 -3.38
N GLU A 60 32.64 0.26 -2.67
CA GLU A 60 33.94 -0.29 -2.31
C GLU A 60 34.34 -1.33 -3.35
N VAL A 61 35.48 -1.14 -4.00
CA VAL A 61 36.03 -2.05 -5.01
C VAL A 61 37.47 -2.35 -4.64
N GLN A 62 37.78 -3.62 -4.36
CA GLN A 62 39.13 -4.07 -3.99
C GLN A 62 39.76 -3.26 -2.84
N GLY A 63 38.94 -2.82 -1.86
CA GLY A 63 39.37 -2.05 -0.70
C GLY A 63 39.43 -0.52 -0.91
N GLU A 64 39.27 -0.05 -2.15
CA GLU A 64 39.19 1.37 -2.50
C GLU A 64 37.74 1.87 -2.53
N VAL A 65 37.52 3.11 -2.09
CA VAL A 65 36.21 3.78 -2.23
C VAL A 65 36.16 4.50 -3.57
N VAL A 66 35.35 3.97 -4.48
CA VAL A 66 35.14 4.47 -5.83
C VAL A 66 33.87 5.32 -5.90
N HIS A 67 34.00 6.53 -6.42
CA HIS A 67 32.90 7.47 -6.59
C HIS A 67 32.53 7.52 -8.07
N ARG A 68 31.29 7.21 -8.42
CA ARG A 68 30.74 7.42 -9.77
C ARG A 68 30.19 8.84 -9.87
N LEU A 69 30.57 9.56 -10.92
CA LEU A 69 30.37 11.00 -11.06
C LEU A 69 29.56 11.35 -12.30
N ALA A 70 28.84 12.47 -12.25
CA ALA A 70 28.12 13.00 -13.41
C ALA A 70 29.03 13.66 -14.46
N ARG A 71 30.24 14.08 -14.07
CA ARG A 71 31.26 14.69 -14.93
C ARG A 71 32.65 14.21 -14.50
N PRO A 72 33.65 14.16 -15.40
CA PRO A 72 34.98 13.71 -15.03
C PRO A 72 35.71 14.73 -14.15
N LEU A 73 36.54 14.22 -13.23
CA LEU A 73 37.55 14.98 -12.49
C LEU A 73 38.94 14.64 -13.03
N GLN A 74 39.95 15.42 -12.66
CA GLN A 74 41.33 15.19 -13.07
C GLN A 74 42.14 14.51 -11.96
N THR A 75 42.94 13.51 -12.33
CA THR A 75 43.93 12.93 -11.41
C THR A 75 44.89 14.03 -10.90
N GLY A 76 45.15 14.06 -9.60
CA GLY A 76 45.97 15.06 -8.93
C GLY A 76 45.21 16.32 -8.49
N GLN A 77 43.98 16.54 -8.96
CA GLN A 77 43.13 17.68 -8.58
C GLN A 77 42.81 17.66 -7.08
N ARG A 78 42.84 18.84 -6.44
CA ARG A 78 42.24 19.04 -5.11
C ARG A 78 40.77 19.36 -5.27
N VAL A 79 39.92 18.69 -4.49
CA VAL A 79 38.47 18.82 -4.58
C VAL A 79 37.87 19.05 -3.21
N LEU A 80 36.83 19.88 -3.15
CA LEU A 80 35.97 20.00 -1.98
C LEU A 80 34.82 19.00 -2.08
N GLY A 81 34.77 18.03 -1.16
CA GLY A 81 33.64 17.12 -1.01
C GLY A 81 32.57 17.70 -0.09
N GLN A 82 31.31 17.55 -0.50
CA GLN A 82 30.13 17.96 0.27
C GLN A 82 29.10 16.85 0.25
N LEU A 83 28.67 16.39 1.43
CA LEU A 83 27.63 15.38 1.58
C LEU A 83 26.24 16.01 1.55
N ASP A 84 25.26 15.26 1.06
CA ASP A 84 23.85 15.47 1.40
C ASP A 84 23.66 15.09 2.88
N TRP A 85 23.83 16.06 3.77
CA TRP A 85 23.78 15.84 5.20
C TRP A 85 22.41 15.34 5.70
N PRO A 86 21.26 15.90 5.27
CA PRO A 86 19.96 15.35 5.63
C PRO A 86 19.81 13.87 5.26
N TRP A 87 20.28 13.45 4.08
CA TRP A 87 20.31 12.03 3.70
C TRP A 87 21.20 11.22 4.65
N ARG A 88 22.46 11.63 4.83
CA ARG A 88 23.41 10.93 5.72
C ARG A 88 22.84 10.75 7.13
N TYR A 89 22.31 11.81 7.71
CA TYR A 89 21.81 11.79 9.08
C TYR A 89 20.63 10.84 9.23
N ARG A 90 19.68 10.83 8.27
CA ARG A 90 18.57 9.86 8.25
C ARG A 90 19.06 8.42 8.18
N GLN A 91 20.09 8.15 7.38
CA GLN A 91 20.70 6.82 7.32
C GLN A 91 21.33 6.41 8.66
N MET A 92 21.99 7.34 9.37
CA MET A 92 22.53 7.09 10.72
C MET A 92 21.41 6.84 11.75
N GLN A 93 20.30 7.57 11.67
CA GLN A 93 19.12 7.36 12.50
C GLN A 93 18.51 5.97 12.28
N ARG A 94 18.27 5.60 11.01
CA ARG A 94 17.76 4.27 10.62
C ARG A 94 18.65 3.15 11.16
N HIS A 95 19.97 3.26 10.98
CA HIS A 95 20.89 2.20 11.39
C HIS A 95 20.94 2.04 12.91
N THR A 96 20.97 3.14 13.64
CA THR A 96 20.95 3.09 15.10
C THR A 96 19.62 2.57 15.63
N ALA A 97 18.50 2.94 14.99
CA ALA A 97 17.19 2.40 15.29
C ALA A 97 17.11 0.87 15.02
N GLU A 98 17.77 0.34 13.99
CA GLU A 98 17.86 -1.12 13.79
C GLU A 98 18.53 -1.82 14.96
N HIS A 99 19.66 -1.30 15.44
CA HIS A 99 20.37 -1.88 16.58
C HIS A 99 19.46 -1.87 17.82
N ILE A 100 18.86 -0.72 18.11
CA ILE A 100 17.95 -0.55 19.24
C ILE A 100 16.77 -1.52 19.15
N LEU A 101 16.11 -1.58 18.00
CA LEU A 101 14.91 -2.39 17.77
C LEU A 101 15.23 -3.89 17.76
N GLY A 102 16.33 -4.29 17.12
CA GLY A 102 16.78 -5.69 17.10
C GLY A 102 17.07 -6.22 18.51
N GLN A 103 17.64 -5.38 19.38
CA GLN A 103 17.84 -5.72 20.78
C GLN A 103 16.54 -5.67 21.60
N ALA A 104 15.62 -4.78 21.27
CA ALA A 104 14.29 -4.73 21.90
C ALA A 104 13.50 -6.03 21.67
N PHE A 105 13.54 -6.59 20.46
CA PHE A 105 12.94 -7.89 20.16
C PHE A 105 13.59 -9.05 20.92
N LEU A 106 14.91 -9.05 21.04
CA LEU A 106 15.63 -10.04 21.83
C LEU A 106 15.20 -9.99 23.31
N ARG A 107 15.07 -8.78 23.87
CA ARG A 107 14.63 -8.60 25.27
C ARG A 107 13.15 -8.93 25.47
N ALA A 108 12.29 -8.63 24.50
CA ALA A 108 10.84 -8.84 24.60
C ALA A 108 10.47 -10.34 24.53
N ALA A 109 11.10 -11.10 23.63
CA ALA A 109 10.70 -12.48 23.36
C ALA A 109 11.84 -13.43 22.95
N GLY A 110 13.10 -13.01 23.07
CA GLY A 110 14.24 -13.83 22.65
C GLY A 110 14.43 -13.93 21.13
N TRP A 111 13.71 -13.11 20.33
CA TRP A 111 13.79 -13.16 18.88
C TRP A 111 15.10 -12.56 18.37
N ARG A 112 15.78 -13.29 17.48
CA ARG A 112 17.06 -12.88 16.91
C ARG A 112 16.89 -12.34 15.50
N VAL A 113 17.67 -11.30 15.20
CA VAL A 113 17.73 -10.70 13.86
C VAL A 113 18.48 -11.61 12.90
N GLN A 114 17.79 -12.03 11.83
CA GLN A 114 18.31 -12.86 10.75
C GLN A 114 18.80 -12.02 9.57
N ALA A 115 18.06 -10.98 9.21
CA ALA A 115 18.41 -10.08 8.12
C ALA A 115 17.88 -8.66 8.35
N VAL A 116 18.51 -7.70 7.68
CA VAL A 116 18.18 -6.28 7.73
C VAL A 116 18.23 -5.72 6.31
N ASN A 117 17.30 -4.84 5.99
CA ASN A 117 17.37 -4.03 4.77
C ASN A 117 16.86 -2.61 5.07
N MET A 118 17.68 -1.60 4.77
CA MET A 118 17.37 -0.18 5.00
C MET A 118 17.46 0.67 3.72
N THR A 119 17.47 0.03 2.54
CA THR A 119 17.55 0.74 1.23
C THR A 119 16.18 1.11 0.67
N GLY A 120 15.11 0.47 1.16
CA GLY A 120 13.73 0.78 0.77
C GLY A 120 13.15 2.01 1.46
N ALA A 121 11.92 2.37 1.07
CA ALA A 121 11.17 3.45 1.72
C ALA A 121 10.94 3.15 3.22
N LEU A 122 10.62 1.90 3.56
CA LEU A 122 10.60 1.39 4.92
C LEU A 122 11.85 0.53 5.16
N ALA A 123 12.43 0.64 6.34
CA ALA A 123 13.44 -0.30 6.81
C ALA A 123 12.77 -1.59 7.27
N THR A 124 13.50 -2.71 7.19
CA THR A 124 13.00 -4.03 7.58
C THR A 124 14.00 -4.79 8.43
N ILE A 125 13.46 -5.54 9.40
CA ILE A 125 14.18 -6.52 10.22
C ILE A 125 13.44 -7.86 10.08
N ASP A 126 14.18 -8.90 9.68
CA ASP A 126 13.71 -10.27 9.68
C ASP A 126 14.12 -10.94 11.00
N LEU A 127 13.16 -11.53 11.69
CA LEU A 127 13.29 -12.13 13.02
C LEU A 127 12.90 -13.61 12.95
N ASP A 128 13.51 -14.45 13.78
CA ASP A 128 13.23 -15.90 13.86
C ASP A 128 11.97 -16.27 14.66
N GLY A 129 11.29 -15.30 15.27
CA GLY A 129 10.09 -15.52 16.05
C GLY A 129 8.78 -15.48 15.24
N GLU A 130 7.78 -16.18 15.75
CA GLU A 130 6.41 -16.25 15.22
C GLU A 130 5.65 -14.93 15.41
N PRO A 131 4.94 -14.40 14.39
CA PRO A 131 4.27 -13.09 14.49
C PRO A 131 3.29 -13.00 15.66
N ALA A 132 3.49 -12.02 16.54
CA ALA A 132 2.66 -11.78 17.71
C ALA A 132 2.58 -10.29 18.00
N GLU A 133 1.37 -9.72 17.89
CA GLU A 133 1.15 -8.27 18.02
C GLU A 133 1.62 -7.72 19.38
N ALA A 134 1.33 -8.43 20.47
CA ALA A 134 1.75 -8.03 21.82
C ALA A 134 3.29 -7.93 21.94
N ILE A 135 4.03 -8.83 21.30
CA ILE A 135 5.50 -8.80 21.30
C ILE A 135 6.02 -7.62 20.47
N VAL A 136 5.40 -7.36 19.32
CA VAL A 136 5.75 -6.23 18.45
C VAL A 136 5.53 -4.90 19.17
N GLN A 137 4.39 -4.73 19.85
CA GLN A 137 4.09 -3.53 20.64
C GLN A 137 5.07 -3.36 21.81
N GLN A 138 5.39 -4.45 22.53
CA GLN A 138 6.36 -4.42 23.62
C GLN A 138 7.77 -4.04 23.13
N ALA A 139 8.20 -4.60 21.99
CA ALA A 139 9.50 -4.27 21.40
C ALA A 139 9.56 -2.80 20.92
N GLU A 140 8.50 -2.27 20.29
CA GLU A 140 8.41 -0.86 19.93
C GLU A 140 8.51 0.05 21.17
N HIS A 141 7.83 -0.31 22.26
CA HIS A 141 7.87 0.43 23.51
C HIS A 141 9.29 0.44 24.11
N LEU A 142 9.92 -0.74 24.26
CA LEU A 142 11.29 -0.88 24.76
C LEU A 142 12.31 -0.12 23.90
N ALA A 143 12.16 -0.17 22.57
CA ALA A 143 13.02 0.55 21.65
C ALA A 143 12.95 2.07 21.89
N ASN A 144 11.75 2.63 22.02
CA ASN A 144 11.60 4.05 22.30
C ASN A 144 12.09 4.42 23.71
N GLN A 145 11.95 3.56 24.72
CA GLN A 145 12.58 3.79 26.03
C GLN A 145 14.12 3.94 25.91
N ALA A 146 14.76 3.12 25.08
CA ALA A 146 16.20 3.22 24.83
C ALA A 146 16.58 4.51 24.08
N VAL A 147 15.73 5.00 23.19
CA VAL A 147 15.89 6.33 22.56
C VAL A 147 15.82 7.42 23.62
N TYR A 148 14.78 7.44 24.45
CA TYR A 148 14.60 8.44 25.51
C TYR A 148 15.70 8.43 26.57
N ALA A 149 16.32 7.27 26.83
CA ALA A 149 17.47 7.17 27.73
C ALA A 149 18.71 7.93 27.23
N ASN A 150 18.77 8.26 25.93
CA ASN A 150 19.84 9.06 25.32
C ASN A 150 21.26 8.56 25.64
N ALA A 151 21.43 7.24 25.66
CA ALA A 151 22.69 6.56 25.93
C ALA A 151 23.75 6.93 24.87
N GLU A 152 25.01 6.89 25.28
CA GLU A 152 26.12 7.08 24.35
C GLU A 152 26.20 5.94 23.33
N VAL A 153 26.52 6.28 22.08
CA VAL A 153 26.77 5.32 21.01
C VAL A 153 28.24 5.45 20.61
N ARG A 154 28.99 4.37 20.83
CA ARG A 154 30.44 4.31 20.58
C ARG A 154 30.72 3.36 19.44
N ALA A 155 31.71 3.73 18.62
CA ALA A 155 32.26 2.84 17.61
C ALA A 155 33.77 2.69 17.83
N TYR A 156 34.26 1.46 17.83
CA TYR A 156 35.66 1.13 18.03
C TYR A 156 36.02 -0.17 17.31
N PHE A 157 37.31 -0.47 17.20
CA PHE A 157 37.78 -1.70 16.57
C PHE A 157 38.28 -2.69 17.62
N ILE A 158 38.00 -3.97 17.38
CA ILE A 158 38.53 -5.09 18.15
C ILE A 158 39.18 -6.11 17.21
N GLN A 159 40.12 -6.87 17.72
CA GLN A 159 40.65 -8.04 17.04
C GLN A 159 39.64 -9.19 17.09
N GLU A 160 39.67 -10.05 16.08
CA GLU A 160 38.80 -11.23 16.01
C GLU A 160 38.95 -12.15 17.24
N ALA A 161 40.15 -12.23 17.82
CA ALA A 161 40.43 -12.99 19.03
C ALA A 161 39.67 -12.47 20.28
N GLU A 162 39.23 -11.21 20.29
CA GLU A 162 38.52 -10.60 21.41
C GLU A 162 37.01 -10.89 21.39
N VAL A 163 36.47 -11.35 20.26
CA VAL A 163 35.02 -11.57 20.05
C VAL A 163 34.36 -12.42 21.15
N PRO A 164 34.91 -13.57 21.60
CA PRO A 164 34.24 -14.43 22.59
C PRO A 164 34.04 -13.75 23.95
N GLN A 165 34.88 -12.78 24.31
CA GLN A 165 34.85 -12.09 25.60
C GLN A 165 34.09 -10.76 25.54
N HIS A 166 33.73 -10.31 24.33
CA HIS A 166 33.22 -8.97 24.10
C HIS A 166 31.71 -8.81 24.29
N GLY A 167 30.96 -9.92 24.37
CA GLY A 167 29.52 -9.92 24.62
C GLY A 167 28.70 -9.36 23.44
N LEU A 168 29.09 -9.66 22.20
CA LEU A 168 28.33 -9.26 21.01
C LEU A 168 26.98 -9.98 20.96
N ARG A 169 25.91 -9.24 20.63
CA ARG A 169 24.55 -9.78 20.49
C ARG A 169 24.42 -10.84 19.39
N ARG A 170 25.23 -10.72 18.32
CA ARG A 170 25.27 -11.64 17.18
C ARG A 170 26.71 -11.87 16.73
N ALA A 171 26.98 -13.06 16.20
CA ALA A 171 28.27 -13.41 15.65
C ALA A 171 28.65 -12.48 14.46
N PRO A 172 29.91 -12.03 14.37
CA PRO A 172 30.39 -11.29 13.20
C PRO A 172 30.26 -12.12 11.91
N ARG A 173 29.99 -11.44 10.79
CA ARG A 173 29.90 -12.06 9.45
C ARG A 173 31.19 -11.94 8.64
N VAL A 174 32.13 -11.16 9.12
CA VAL A 174 33.44 -10.91 8.51
C VAL A 174 34.52 -11.19 9.58
N GLY A 175 35.71 -11.56 9.14
CA GLY A 175 36.88 -11.77 10.01
C GLY A 175 37.84 -10.59 10.00
N GLY A 176 38.92 -10.70 10.78
CA GLY A 176 39.98 -9.69 10.88
C GLY A 176 39.68 -8.58 11.89
N LEU A 177 40.04 -7.34 11.55
CA LEU A 177 39.81 -6.18 12.42
C LEU A 177 38.33 -5.76 12.35
N LEU A 178 37.60 -5.94 13.44
CA LEU A 178 36.15 -5.77 13.48
C LEU A 178 35.76 -4.43 14.06
N ARG A 179 34.98 -3.66 13.33
CA ARG A 179 34.32 -2.47 13.87
C ARG A 179 33.10 -2.89 14.70
N VAL A 180 33.10 -2.56 15.97
CA VAL A 180 31.98 -2.76 16.90
C VAL A 180 31.28 -1.43 17.12
N VAL A 181 29.95 -1.49 17.13
CA VAL A 181 29.09 -0.38 17.54
C VAL A 181 28.36 -0.81 18.79
N GLU A 182 28.50 0.00 19.84
CA GLU A 182 27.88 -0.18 21.13
C GLU A 182 26.92 0.98 21.41
N VAL A 183 25.65 0.65 21.63
CA VAL A 183 24.73 1.53 22.34
C VAL A 183 24.90 1.19 23.81
N VAL A 184 25.58 2.06 24.58
CA VAL A 184 26.09 1.75 25.93
C VAL A 184 24.96 1.25 26.83
N GLY A 185 25.16 0.07 27.43
CA GLY A 185 24.18 -0.58 28.31
C GLY A 185 22.96 -1.20 27.58
N TRP A 186 22.88 -1.08 26.25
CA TRP A 186 21.77 -1.59 25.46
C TRP A 186 22.17 -2.73 24.52
N ASP A 187 23.00 -2.45 23.53
CA ASP A 187 23.36 -3.36 22.42
C ASP A 187 24.85 -3.25 22.05
N LYS A 188 25.45 -4.36 21.62
CA LYS A 188 26.81 -4.43 21.05
C LYS A 188 26.83 -5.34 19.83
N VAL A 189 27.25 -4.80 18.69
CA VAL A 189 27.21 -5.51 17.41
C VAL A 189 28.43 -5.17 16.56
N ALA A 190 29.04 -6.17 15.94
CA ALA A 190 30.00 -5.94 14.85
C ALA A 190 29.27 -5.32 13.64
N CYS A 191 29.51 -4.04 13.37
CA CYS A 191 28.82 -3.27 12.35
C CYS A 191 29.75 -2.24 11.67
N GLY A 192 29.79 -2.29 10.34
CA GLY A 192 30.52 -1.33 9.50
C GLY A 192 29.73 -0.07 9.14
N GLY A 193 28.48 0.04 9.58
CA GLY A 193 27.58 1.16 9.31
C GLY A 193 27.90 2.43 10.08
N LEU A 194 27.27 3.53 9.66
CA LEU A 194 27.34 4.80 10.38
C LEU A 194 26.18 4.92 11.35
N HIS A 195 26.46 5.48 12.52
CA HIS A 195 25.52 5.59 13.63
C HIS A 195 25.56 7.00 14.20
N VAL A 196 24.44 7.41 14.80
CA VAL A 196 24.40 8.63 15.60
C VAL A 196 25.24 8.48 16.87
N ALA A 197 25.62 9.57 17.52
CA ALA A 197 26.48 9.60 18.69
C ALA A 197 25.71 9.31 19.99
N ARG A 198 24.40 9.50 19.99
CA ARG A 198 23.51 9.21 21.12
C ARG A 198 22.25 8.49 20.68
N SER A 199 21.71 7.60 21.51
CA SER A 199 20.48 6.86 21.16
C SER A 199 19.27 7.78 20.96
N GLY A 200 19.23 8.94 21.63
CA GLY A 200 18.16 9.92 21.46
C GLY A 200 18.12 10.54 20.07
N GLU A 201 19.26 10.61 19.39
CA GLU A 201 19.34 11.12 18.02
C GLU A 201 18.71 10.18 16.99
N ALA A 202 18.55 8.89 17.31
CA ALA A 202 17.78 7.97 16.46
C ALA A 202 16.32 8.42 16.29
N GLY A 203 15.82 9.22 17.24
CA GLY A 203 14.47 9.78 17.25
C GLY A 203 13.39 8.70 17.41
N PRO A 204 12.11 9.06 17.18
CA PRO A 204 11.01 8.11 17.37
C PRO A 204 11.16 6.92 16.43
N ILE A 205 10.96 5.72 16.97
CA ILE A 205 10.97 4.47 16.20
C ILE A 205 9.52 4.00 16.09
N LYS A 206 9.03 3.84 14.86
CA LYS A 206 7.67 3.37 14.60
C LYS A 206 7.66 2.13 13.73
N ILE A 207 7.08 1.06 14.23
CA ILE A 207 6.72 -0.13 13.47
C ILE A 207 5.42 0.17 12.71
N VAL A 208 5.50 0.16 11.39
CA VAL A 208 4.39 0.48 10.48
C VAL A 208 3.50 -0.75 10.28
N ARG A 209 4.12 -1.93 10.14
CA ARG A 209 3.45 -3.21 9.98
C ARG A 209 4.41 -4.36 10.22
N PHE A 210 3.88 -5.56 10.37
CA PHE A 210 4.64 -6.80 10.40
C PHE A 210 3.89 -7.92 9.69
N GLU A 211 4.61 -8.93 9.23
CA GLU A 211 4.04 -10.08 8.53
C GLU A 211 4.85 -11.36 8.78
N ARG A 212 4.21 -12.52 8.59
CA ARG A 212 4.91 -13.80 8.55
C ARG A 212 5.83 -13.84 7.33
N TYR A 213 7.11 -14.13 7.54
CA TYR A 213 8.09 -14.17 6.46
C TYR A 213 9.17 -15.22 6.73
N LYS A 214 9.38 -16.14 5.77
CA LYS A 214 10.41 -17.21 5.81
C LYS A 214 10.45 -18.01 7.14
N GLY A 215 9.29 -18.33 7.71
CA GLY A 215 9.20 -19.09 8.95
C GLY A 215 9.37 -18.25 10.24
N GLY A 216 9.56 -16.93 10.12
CA GLY A 216 9.57 -16.00 11.25
C GLY A 216 8.74 -14.74 10.97
N THR A 217 9.20 -13.60 11.45
CA THR A 217 8.50 -12.30 11.34
C THR A 217 9.35 -11.29 10.61
N ARG A 218 8.80 -10.62 9.60
CA ARG A 218 9.37 -9.40 9.04
C ARG A 218 8.65 -8.20 9.63
N VAL A 219 9.42 -7.28 10.19
CA VAL A 219 8.95 -6.01 10.75
C VAL A 219 9.35 -4.88 9.81
N TYR A 220 8.40 -3.99 9.50
CA TYR A 220 8.62 -2.79 8.71
C TYR A 220 8.59 -1.58 9.63
N PHE A 221 9.62 -0.74 9.60
CA PHE A 221 9.74 0.39 10.51
C PHE A 221 10.32 1.64 9.84
N VAL A 222 10.06 2.78 10.48
CA VAL A 222 10.67 4.09 10.21
C VAL A 222 11.26 4.64 11.50
N ALA A 223 12.25 5.53 11.38
CA ALA A 223 12.91 6.15 12.52
C ALA A 223 13.19 7.64 12.28
N GLY A 224 13.41 8.37 13.36
CA GLY A 224 13.89 9.76 13.30
C GLY A 224 12.93 10.66 12.54
N TRP A 225 13.47 11.43 11.59
CA TRP A 225 12.69 12.36 10.77
C TRP A 225 11.62 11.68 9.92
N GLU A 226 11.84 10.44 9.51
CA GLU A 226 10.89 9.71 8.66
C GLU A 226 9.65 9.27 9.45
N ALA A 227 9.84 8.94 10.72
CA ALA A 227 8.72 8.68 11.63
C ALA A 227 7.91 9.96 11.88
N LEU A 228 8.57 11.11 12.04
CA LEU A 228 7.87 12.40 12.17
C LEU A 228 7.08 12.77 10.90
N GLU A 229 7.64 12.51 9.72
CA GLU A 229 6.95 12.71 8.44
C GLU A 229 5.73 11.81 8.29
N LEU A 230 5.82 10.55 8.72
CA LEU A 230 4.69 9.63 8.77
C LEU A 230 3.59 10.17 9.70
N PHE A 231 3.94 10.57 10.92
CA PHE A 231 2.98 11.10 11.88
C PHE A 231 2.30 12.38 11.39
N GLU A 232 3.02 13.25 10.69
CA GLU A 232 2.43 14.45 10.09
C GLU A 232 1.44 14.11 8.97
N GLN A 233 1.77 13.11 8.13
CA GLN A 233 0.85 12.64 7.08
C GLN A 233 -0.44 12.06 7.68
N GLU A 234 -0.31 11.21 8.70
CA GLU A 234 -1.43 10.61 9.43
C GLU A 234 -2.27 11.68 10.15
N HIS A 235 -1.62 12.61 10.84
CA HIS A 235 -2.29 13.72 11.54
C HIS A 235 -3.10 14.58 10.57
N ARG A 236 -2.52 14.98 9.43
CA ARG A 236 -3.22 15.74 8.39
C ARG A 236 -4.41 14.96 7.81
N LEU A 237 -4.27 13.65 7.61
CA LEU A 237 -5.36 12.81 7.13
C LEU A 237 -6.52 12.78 8.14
N LEU A 238 -6.23 12.46 9.39
CA LEU A 238 -7.23 12.40 10.46
C LEU A 238 -7.91 13.75 10.68
N LYS A 239 -7.17 14.85 10.60
CA LYS A 239 -7.73 16.20 10.68
C LYS A 239 -8.73 16.48 9.55
N ARG A 240 -8.36 16.18 8.29
CA ARG A 240 -9.26 16.37 7.13
C ARG A 240 -10.50 15.48 7.22
N LEU A 241 -10.37 14.26 7.76
CA LEU A 241 -11.52 13.38 7.99
C LEU A 241 -12.41 13.93 9.10
N GLY A 242 -11.82 14.39 10.21
CA GLY A 242 -12.53 15.05 11.29
C GLY A 242 -13.37 16.23 10.81
N GLU A 243 -12.78 17.12 10.01
CA GLU A 243 -13.47 18.27 9.40
C GLU A 243 -14.65 17.84 8.51
N ARG A 244 -14.45 16.83 7.64
CA ARG A 244 -15.52 16.31 6.76
C ARG A 244 -16.68 15.69 7.52
N PHE A 245 -16.42 15.08 8.66
CA PHE A 245 -17.44 14.45 9.51
C PHE A 245 -17.90 15.34 10.67
N SER A 246 -17.41 16.58 10.78
CA SER A 246 -17.66 17.47 11.92
C SER A 246 -17.38 16.78 13.27
N SER A 247 -16.26 16.07 13.35
CA SER A 247 -15.84 15.28 14.52
C SER A 247 -14.37 15.53 14.86
N GLY A 248 -13.96 15.20 16.09
CA GLY A 248 -12.55 15.22 16.46
C GLY A 248 -11.72 14.24 15.61
N PRO A 249 -10.42 14.52 15.32
CA PRO A 249 -9.58 13.65 14.48
C PRO A 249 -9.47 12.20 14.97
N LEU A 250 -9.58 11.98 16.29
CA LEU A 250 -9.54 10.65 16.92
C LEU A 250 -10.94 10.06 17.18
N GLU A 251 -12.01 10.74 16.76
CA GLU A 251 -13.39 10.31 16.97
C GLU A 251 -14.12 9.94 15.66
N VAL A 252 -13.38 9.94 14.54
CA VAL A 252 -13.91 9.70 13.18
C VAL A 252 -14.59 8.34 13.01
N GLU A 253 -14.29 7.36 13.87
CA GLU A 253 -14.93 6.04 13.82
C GLU A 253 -16.44 6.11 14.07
N LYS A 254 -16.89 6.97 14.99
CA LYS A 254 -18.31 7.13 15.35
C LYS A 254 -19.17 7.57 14.14
N PRO A 255 -18.86 8.68 13.44
CA PRO A 255 -19.63 9.09 12.27
C PRO A 255 -19.53 8.09 11.12
N ILE A 256 -18.39 7.40 10.95
CA ILE A 256 -18.25 6.33 9.94
C ILE A 256 -19.19 5.16 10.25
N ALA A 257 -19.28 4.73 11.50
CA ALA A 257 -20.20 3.67 11.92
C ALA A 257 -21.67 4.05 11.66
N ARG A 258 -22.06 5.29 12.02
CA ARG A 258 -23.40 5.82 11.75
C ARG A 258 -23.72 5.89 10.25
N LEU A 259 -22.75 6.31 9.43
CA LEU A 259 -22.92 6.34 7.98
C LEU A 259 -23.16 4.95 7.40
N ARG A 260 -22.41 3.94 7.88
CA ARG A 260 -22.60 2.54 7.46
C ARG A 260 -23.97 2.01 7.86
N GLU A 261 -24.43 2.30 9.08
CA GLU A 261 -25.76 1.91 9.55
C GLU A 261 -26.87 2.56 8.71
N ALA A 262 -26.82 3.87 8.51
CA ALA A 262 -27.76 4.60 7.68
C ALA A 262 -27.80 4.07 6.24
N PHE A 263 -26.63 3.72 5.66
CA PHE A 263 -26.57 3.09 4.34
C PHE A 263 -27.33 1.76 4.28
N TYR A 264 -27.18 0.90 5.28
CA TYR A 264 -27.91 -0.38 5.32
C TYR A 264 -29.41 -0.19 5.56
N GLN A 265 -29.80 0.77 6.41
CA GLN A 265 -31.20 1.14 6.62
C GLN A 265 -31.86 1.63 5.33
N LEU A 266 -31.26 2.63 4.66
CA LEU A 266 -31.75 3.17 3.39
C LEU A 266 -31.79 2.11 2.29
N LYS A 267 -30.82 1.18 2.26
CA LYS A 267 -30.83 0.06 1.32
C LYS A 267 -32.01 -0.87 1.57
N GLY A 268 -32.33 -1.16 2.83
CA GLY A 268 -33.49 -1.96 3.23
C GLY A 268 -34.82 -1.28 2.90
N GLU A 269 -34.95 0.01 3.23
CA GLU A 269 -36.13 0.81 2.91
C GLU A 269 -36.35 0.90 1.40
N ASN A 270 -35.30 1.14 0.61
CA ASN A 270 -35.38 1.18 -0.85
C ASN A 270 -35.84 -0.18 -1.42
N ALA A 271 -35.33 -1.30 -0.87
CA ALA A 271 -35.78 -2.63 -1.28
C ALA A 271 -37.28 -2.83 -1.00
N ARG A 272 -37.74 -2.42 0.21
CA ARG A 272 -39.15 -2.49 0.59
C ARG A 272 -40.04 -1.60 -0.28
N LEU A 273 -39.64 -0.36 -0.53
CA LEU A 273 -40.41 0.58 -1.37
C LEU A 273 -40.50 0.10 -2.83
N LYS A 274 -39.41 -0.48 -3.36
CA LYS A 274 -39.44 -1.13 -4.68
C LYS A 274 -40.40 -2.32 -4.71
N ASP A 275 -40.48 -3.05 -3.60
CA ASP A 275 -41.37 -4.20 -3.47
C ASP A 275 -42.85 -3.78 -3.47
N GLU A 276 -43.20 -2.78 -2.65
CA GLU A 276 -44.53 -2.19 -2.56
C GLU A 276 -44.95 -1.56 -3.90
N LEU A 277 -44.04 -0.82 -4.55
CA LEU A 277 -44.28 -0.24 -5.88
C LEU A 277 -44.50 -1.34 -6.94
N ALA A 278 -43.71 -2.40 -6.92
CA ALA A 278 -43.88 -3.52 -7.83
C ALA A 278 -45.26 -4.17 -7.64
N GLU A 279 -45.70 -4.39 -6.40
CA GLU A 279 -47.02 -4.93 -6.10
C GLU A 279 -48.16 -4.03 -6.61
N GLN A 280 -48.07 -2.72 -6.39
CA GLN A 280 -49.06 -1.76 -6.89
C GLN A 280 -49.15 -1.78 -8.42
N ILE A 281 -48.00 -1.79 -9.11
CA ILE A 281 -47.95 -1.87 -10.58
C ILE A 281 -48.55 -3.18 -11.07
N VAL A 282 -48.22 -4.32 -10.44
CA VAL A 282 -48.83 -5.63 -10.78
C VAL A 282 -50.35 -5.56 -10.68
N ARG A 283 -50.89 -5.05 -9.56
CA ARG A 283 -52.33 -4.91 -9.37
C ARG A 283 -52.98 -4.00 -10.43
N SER A 284 -52.34 -2.87 -10.75
CA SER A 284 -52.81 -1.95 -11.79
C SER A 284 -52.84 -2.61 -13.18
N LEU A 285 -51.76 -3.28 -13.58
CA LEU A 285 -51.66 -3.96 -14.87
C LEU A 285 -52.67 -5.11 -14.99
N LEU A 286 -52.90 -5.85 -13.91
CA LEU A 286 -53.93 -6.89 -13.87
C LEU A 286 -55.35 -6.32 -13.97
N GLY A 287 -55.58 -5.08 -13.53
CA GLY A 287 -56.86 -4.38 -13.72
C GLY A 287 -57.04 -3.84 -15.15
N GLU A 288 -55.99 -3.24 -15.73
CA GLU A 288 -56.01 -2.65 -17.07
C GLU A 288 -56.09 -3.70 -18.19
N PHE A 289 -55.49 -4.88 -17.98
CA PHE A 289 -55.43 -5.97 -18.95
C PHE A 289 -56.21 -7.21 -18.45
N PRO A 290 -57.56 -7.22 -18.52
CA PRO A 290 -58.37 -8.34 -18.02
C PRO A 290 -58.11 -9.65 -18.79
N GLY A 291 -57.71 -9.55 -20.06
CA GLY A 291 -57.30 -10.69 -20.90
C GLY A 291 -55.92 -11.27 -20.58
N ARG A 292 -55.19 -10.70 -19.60
CA ARG A 292 -53.87 -11.16 -19.09
C ARG A 292 -52.72 -11.16 -20.11
N THR A 293 -52.96 -10.72 -21.34
CA THR A 293 -51.93 -10.33 -22.29
C THR A 293 -51.52 -8.88 -22.04
N ILE A 294 -50.34 -8.66 -21.49
CA ILE A 294 -49.88 -7.35 -21.00
C ILE A 294 -48.76 -6.81 -21.89
N ALA A 295 -48.88 -5.56 -22.32
CA ALA A 295 -47.84 -4.85 -23.05
C ALA A 295 -47.73 -3.43 -22.47
N ALA A 296 -46.79 -3.23 -21.56
CA ALA A 296 -46.73 -2.03 -20.74
C ALA A 296 -45.31 -1.54 -20.48
N GLN A 297 -45.20 -0.23 -20.28
CA GLN A 297 -43.97 0.38 -19.77
C GLN A 297 -44.03 0.46 -18.25
N VAL A 298 -42.95 0.08 -17.58
CA VAL A 298 -42.80 0.13 -16.12
C VAL A 298 -41.50 0.85 -15.75
N PRO A 299 -41.35 1.37 -14.51
CA PRO A 299 -40.09 1.95 -14.07
C PRO A 299 -38.99 0.89 -14.06
N GLU A 300 -37.79 1.27 -14.51
CA GLU A 300 -36.62 0.38 -14.60
C GLU A 300 -36.32 -0.30 -13.26
N ALA A 301 -36.36 0.48 -12.18
CA ALA A 301 -36.01 0.06 -10.84
C ALA A 301 -36.84 -1.13 -10.30
N VAL A 302 -38.00 -1.42 -10.91
CA VAL A 302 -38.92 -2.48 -10.52
C VAL A 302 -39.26 -3.45 -11.67
N LEU A 303 -38.67 -3.30 -12.86
CA LEU A 303 -38.96 -4.11 -14.05
C LEU A 303 -38.89 -5.62 -13.75
N GLU A 304 -37.81 -6.06 -13.12
CA GLU A 304 -37.62 -7.48 -12.79
C GLU A 304 -38.58 -7.95 -11.70
N ALA A 305 -38.85 -7.13 -10.68
CA ALA A 305 -39.73 -7.47 -9.58
C ALA A 305 -41.20 -7.59 -10.03
N VAL A 306 -41.66 -6.64 -10.84
CA VAL A 306 -42.99 -6.69 -11.50
C VAL A 306 -43.07 -7.91 -12.42
N GLY A 307 -42.03 -8.15 -13.22
CA GLY A 307 -42.00 -9.27 -14.16
C GLY A 307 -42.10 -10.63 -13.46
N LYS A 308 -41.28 -10.86 -12.42
CA LYS A 308 -41.32 -12.11 -11.64
C LYS A 308 -42.70 -12.35 -11.02
N ARG A 309 -43.28 -11.32 -10.39
CA ARG A 309 -44.63 -11.42 -9.81
C ARG A 309 -45.68 -11.72 -10.86
N LEU A 310 -45.71 -10.98 -11.97
CA LEU A 310 -46.67 -11.22 -13.06
C LEU A 310 -46.57 -12.64 -13.64
N ALA A 311 -45.37 -13.22 -13.70
CA ALA A 311 -45.17 -14.60 -14.17
C ALA A 311 -45.85 -15.65 -13.28
N GLU A 312 -46.15 -15.33 -12.02
CA GLU A 312 -46.85 -16.22 -11.08
C GLU A 312 -48.37 -16.11 -11.19
N TRP A 313 -48.91 -15.09 -11.89
CA TRP A 313 -50.35 -14.91 -12.04
C TRP A 313 -50.92 -15.75 -13.19
N PRO A 314 -51.95 -16.58 -12.94
CA PRO A 314 -52.52 -17.47 -13.96
C PRO A 314 -52.94 -16.76 -15.23
N GLY A 315 -52.55 -17.33 -16.38
CA GLY A 315 -52.92 -16.85 -17.70
C GLY A 315 -52.12 -15.65 -18.22
N VAL A 316 -51.15 -15.13 -17.46
CA VAL A 316 -50.35 -13.98 -17.89
C VAL A 316 -49.39 -14.32 -19.03
N LEU A 317 -49.37 -13.47 -20.06
CA LEU A 317 -48.32 -13.34 -21.05
C LEU A 317 -47.96 -11.85 -21.12
N ALA A 318 -46.73 -11.46 -20.81
CA ALA A 318 -46.38 -10.05 -20.70
C ALA A 318 -45.08 -9.69 -21.43
N LEU A 319 -45.10 -8.55 -22.13
CA LEU A 319 -43.92 -7.77 -22.48
C LEU A 319 -43.92 -6.49 -21.66
N LEU A 320 -42.97 -6.39 -20.74
CA LEU A 320 -42.67 -5.16 -20.00
C LEU A 320 -41.45 -4.49 -20.60
N VAL A 321 -41.47 -3.17 -20.69
CA VAL A 321 -40.31 -2.37 -21.10
C VAL A 321 -40.04 -1.26 -20.10
N ALA A 322 -38.78 -0.86 -19.94
CA ALA A 322 -38.38 0.24 -19.10
C ALA A 322 -37.27 1.06 -19.78
N GLN A 323 -37.35 2.38 -19.68
CA GLN A 323 -36.30 3.27 -20.17
C GLN A 323 -35.16 3.31 -19.15
N GLU A 324 -33.93 3.03 -19.58
CA GLU A 324 -32.70 3.13 -18.81
C GLU A 324 -31.71 4.02 -19.60
N GLU A 325 -31.65 5.31 -19.25
CA GLU A 325 -30.85 6.31 -19.97
C GLU A 325 -31.11 6.26 -21.50
N GLU A 326 -30.11 5.85 -22.29
CA GLU A 326 -30.18 5.74 -23.76
C GLU A 326 -30.68 4.37 -24.27
N ARG A 327 -30.95 3.41 -23.38
CA ARG A 327 -31.34 2.04 -23.72
C ARG A 327 -32.72 1.71 -23.16
N VAL A 328 -33.33 0.67 -23.73
CA VAL A 328 -34.61 0.15 -23.23
C VAL A 328 -34.39 -1.26 -22.70
N ARG A 329 -34.61 -1.48 -21.41
CA ARG A 329 -34.66 -2.81 -20.82
C ARG A 329 -36.02 -3.44 -21.10
N TYR A 330 -36.08 -4.75 -21.28
CA TYR A 330 -37.34 -5.48 -21.40
C TYR A 330 -37.37 -6.73 -20.52
N ALA A 331 -38.59 -7.14 -20.17
CA ALA A 331 -38.92 -8.43 -19.61
C ALA A 331 -40.05 -9.07 -20.41
N LEU A 332 -39.75 -10.14 -21.13
CA LEU A 332 -40.73 -10.98 -21.82
C LEU A 332 -40.94 -12.26 -21.01
N LEU A 333 -42.17 -12.51 -20.57
CA LEU A 333 -42.50 -13.57 -19.61
C LEU A 333 -43.89 -14.13 -19.85
N LYS A 334 -44.12 -15.33 -19.32
CA LYS A 334 -45.45 -15.94 -19.27
C LYS A 334 -45.63 -16.77 -18.00
N HIS A 335 -46.87 -16.97 -17.59
CA HIS A 335 -47.26 -17.96 -16.62
C HIS A 335 -47.17 -19.39 -17.22
N PRO A 336 -46.83 -20.44 -16.45
CA PRO A 336 -46.75 -21.81 -16.95
C PRO A 336 -48.02 -22.34 -17.64
N SER A 337 -49.20 -21.81 -17.31
CA SER A 337 -50.47 -22.18 -17.94
C SER A 337 -50.63 -21.70 -19.39
N ARG A 338 -49.74 -20.83 -19.89
CA ARG A 338 -49.75 -20.30 -21.26
C ARG A 338 -48.92 -21.20 -22.18
N GLN A 339 -49.43 -21.49 -23.37
CA GLN A 339 -48.80 -22.41 -24.33
C GLN A 339 -47.73 -21.75 -25.21
N GLU A 340 -47.65 -20.42 -25.22
CA GLU A 340 -46.74 -19.68 -26.07
C GLU A 340 -45.28 -20.05 -25.84
N ASN A 341 -44.51 -20.13 -26.92
CA ASN A 341 -43.07 -20.31 -26.87
C ASN A 341 -42.40 -18.94 -26.80
N LEU A 342 -41.75 -18.62 -25.67
CA LEU A 342 -41.07 -17.34 -25.46
C LEU A 342 -39.87 -17.14 -26.38
N ASP A 343 -39.18 -18.21 -26.79
CA ASP A 343 -38.09 -18.13 -27.79
C ASP A 343 -38.64 -17.72 -29.14
N ALA A 344 -39.71 -18.37 -29.60
CA ALA A 344 -40.35 -18.03 -30.86
C ALA A 344 -40.90 -16.59 -30.87
N LEU A 345 -41.51 -16.15 -29.77
CA LEU A 345 -41.99 -14.77 -29.61
C LEU A 345 -40.84 -13.76 -29.62
N TRP A 346 -39.76 -14.06 -28.90
CA TRP A 346 -38.58 -13.19 -28.86
C TRP A 346 -37.92 -13.04 -30.24
N GLU A 347 -37.75 -14.16 -30.94
CA GLU A 347 -37.19 -14.22 -32.30
C GLU A 347 -38.04 -13.44 -33.31
N ALA A 348 -39.37 -13.57 -33.22
CA ALA A 348 -40.28 -12.93 -34.17
C ALA A 348 -40.51 -11.44 -33.90
N VAL A 349 -40.51 -11.02 -32.62
CA VAL A 349 -40.93 -9.66 -32.22
C VAL A 349 -39.75 -8.79 -31.79
N LEU A 350 -38.87 -9.30 -30.93
CA LEU A 350 -37.86 -8.49 -30.25
C LEU A 350 -36.50 -8.51 -30.98
N ARG A 351 -36.07 -9.66 -31.51
CA ARG A 351 -34.81 -9.77 -32.26
C ARG A 351 -34.72 -8.83 -33.47
N PRO A 352 -35.79 -8.60 -34.28
CA PRO A 352 -35.76 -7.64 -35.38
C PRO A 352 -35.58 -6.18 -34.91
N LEU A 353 -35.93 -5.89 -33.66
CA LEU A 353 -35.75 -4.59 -33.02
C LEU A 353 -34.36 -4.46 -32.36
N GLY A 354 -33.45 -5.39 -32.64
CA GLY A 354 -32.09 -5.41 -32.11
C GLY A 354 -32.01 -5.89 -30.66
N ALA A 355 -32.99 -6.65 -30.17
CA ALA A 355 -32.96 -7.18 -28.81
C ALA A 355 -31.70 -8.04 -28.56
N ARG A 356 -31.10 -7.82 -27.39
CA ARG A 356 -30.02 -8.67 -26.84
C ARG A 356 -30.43 -9.11 -25.44
N GLY A 357 -30.07 -10.32 -25.03
CA GLY A 357 -30.47 -10.88 -23.73
C GLY A 357 -30.93 -12.33 -23.83
N GLY A 358 -31.46 -12.88 -22.73
CA GLY A 358 -31.83 -14.29 -22.66
C GLY A 358 -32.51 -14.68 -21.36
N GLY A 359 -32.72 -15.99 -21.19
CA GLY A 359 -33.42 -16.60 -20.06
C GLY A 359 -34.54 -17.53 -20.53
N ALA A 360 -34.70 -18.66 -19.83
CA ALA A 360 -35.62 -19.72 -20.24
C ALA A 360 -37.06 -19.47 -19.78
N LEU A 361 -37.25 -19.02 -18.54
CA LEU A 361 -38.57 -18.78 -17.95
C LEU A 361 -39.02 -17.31 -18.08
N VAL A 362 -38.06 -16.39 -18.02
CA VAL A 362 -38.22 -14.95 -18.25
C VAL A 362 -37.07 -14.52 -19.13
N LYS A 363 -37.35 -13.85 -20.25
CA LYS A 363 -36.33 -13.25 -21.11
C LYS A 363 -36.11 -11.81 -20.70
N LEU A 364 -34.92 -11.54 -20.19
CA LEU A 364 -34.48 -10.20 -19.83
C LEU A 364 -33.42 -9.73 -20.81
N GLY A 365 -33.44 -8.44 -21.12
CA GLY A 365 -32.44 -7.88 -22.03
C GLY A 365 -32.61 -6.41 -22.32
N VAL A 366 -31.95 -5.96 -23.37
CA VAL A 366 -31.97 -4.58 -23.86
C VAL A 366 -32.40 -4.51 -25.32
N LEU A 367 -33.01 -3.39 -25.70
CA LEU A 367 -33.48 -3.02 -27.03
C LEU A 367 -32.79 -1.74 -27.47
N GLY A 368 -32.55 -1.62 -28.78
CA GLY A 368 -32.01 -0.42 -29.42
C GLY A 368 -33.09 0.53 -29.97
N VAL A 369 -34.35 0.34 -29.57
CA VAL A 369 -35.50 1.12 -30.06
C VAL A 369 -36.29 1.69 -28.88
N ALA A 370 -37.06 2.75 -29.12
CA ALA A 370 -37.90 3.37 -28.11
C ALA A 370 -38.98 2.39 -27.56
N PRO A 371 -39.39 2.53 -26.28
CA PRO A 371 -40.32 1.61 -25.61
C PRO A 371 -41.63 1.35 -26.39
N HIS A 372 -42.24 2.41 -26.92
CA HIS A 372 -43.51 2.32 -27.65
C HIS A 372 -43.43 1.40 -28.89
N ARG A 373 -42.31 1.43 -29.63
CA ARG A 373 -42.13 0.59 -30.83
C ARG A 373 -42.11 -0.90 -30.48
N ALA A 374 -41.49 -1.26 -29.37
CA ALA A 374 -41.45 -2.64 -28.90
C ALA A 374 -42.82 -3.13 -28.43
N LEU A 375 -43.55 -2.28 -27.69
CA LEU A 375 -44.90 -2.60 -27.24
C LEU A 375 -45.90 -2.74 -28.41
N GLU A 376 -45.80 -1.87 -29.41
CA GLU A 376 -46.66 -1.89 -30.59
C GLU A 376 -46.39 -3.12 -31.49
N ALA A 377 -45.12 -3.48 -31.69
CA ALA A 377 -44.73 -4.68 -32.41
C ALA A 377 -45.28 -5.96 -31.76
N PHE A 378 -45.25 -6.02 -30.41
CA PHE A 378 -45.79 -7.14 -29.66
C PHE A 378 -47.31 -7.25 -29.75
N ARG A 379 -48.04 -6.13 -29.64
CA ARG A 379 -49.51 -6.10 -29.81
C ARG A 379 -49.92 -6.55 -31.21
N THR A 380 -49.27 -5.99 -32.24
CA THR A 380 -49.53 -6.31 -33.65
C THR A 380 -49.29 -7.79 -33.96
N TYR A 381 -48.26 -8.40 -33.35
CA TYR A 381 -47.98 -9.81 -33.54
C TYR A 381 -49.08 -10.70 -32.97
N LEU A 382 -49.61 -10.36 -31.78
CA LEU A 382 -50.64 -11.14 -31.12
C LEU A 382 -52.02 -11.01 -31.78
N GLU A 383 -52.35 -9.86 -32.39
CA GLU A 383 -53.61 -9.66 -33.13
C GLU A 383 -53.68 -10.48 -34.43
N ARG A 384 -52.54 -10.91 -34.96
CA ARG A 384 -52.45 -11.68 -36.22
C ARG A 384 -52.53 -13.20 -36.02
N ARG A 385 -52.67 -13.66 -34.77
CA ARG A 385 -52.78 -15.07 -34.37
C ARG A 385 -54.10 -15.31 -33.67
#